data_AF-X1TZI7-F1
#
_entry.id   AF-X1TZI7-F1
#
_cell.length_a   1.000
_cell.length_b   1.000
_cell.length_c   1.000
_cell.angle_alpha   90.00
_cell.angle_beta   90.00
_cell.angle_gamma   90.00
#
_symmetry.space_group_name_H-M   'P 1'
#
loop_
_entity.id
_entity.type
_entity.pdbx_description
1 polymer ?
#
loop_
_entity_poly.entity_id
_entity_poly.type
_entity_poly.pdbx_seq_one_letter_code
_entity_poly.pdbx_strand_id
1 'polypeptide(L)'
;MNITGMEVIRPSVATVGVLPGEKIELAYGDTLKVNVSFDYRGLGETVTLFGAIGRSGFPGDELEDEGSFIKHLTGEQSIDLPPSLEFIPVTASVDILITTEISSYTNYD
;
A
#
# COMPACT_ATOMS: atom_id res chain seq x y z
N MET A 1 -4.72 -6.72 10.60
CA MET A 1 -4.88 -5.79 9.47
C MET A 1 -5.03 -6.61 8.21
N ASN A 2 -6.01 -6.27 7.39
CA ASN A 2 -6.31 -6.96 6.13
C ASN A 2 -6.39 -5.92 5.01
N ILE A 3 -5.84 -6.24 3.84
CA ILE A 3 -6.12 -5.49 2.61
C ILE A 3 -7.54 -5.86 2.18
N THR A 4 -8.42 -4.86 2.13
CA THR A 4 -9.84 -5.04 1.76
C THR A 4 -10.10 -4.79 0.29
N GLY A 5 -9.18 -4.11 -0.40
CA GLY A 5 -9.24 -3.91 -1.83
C GLY A 5 -8.08 -3.05 -2.33
N MET A 6 -7.90 -3.03 -3.64
CA MET A 6 -6.96 -2.12 -4.31
C MET A 6 -7.67 -1.45 -5.48
N GLU A 7 -7.31 -0.20 -5.74
CA GLU A 7 -7.86 0.62 -6.82
C GLU A 7 -6.71 1.26 -7.60
N VAL A 8 -6.81 1.27 -8.92
CA VAL A 8 -5.88 1.99 -9.78
C VAL A 8 -6.56 3.25 -10.29
N ILE A 9 -6.05 4.38 -9.84
CA ILE A 9 -6.50 5.71 -10.26
C ILE A 9 -5.62 6.12 -11.44
N ARG A 10 -6.27 6.25 -12.61
CA ARG A 10 -5.59 6.67 -13.85
C ARG A 10 -6.00 8.10 -14.19
N PRO A 11 -5.06 9.03 -14.44
CA PRO A 11 -5.38 10.43 -14.70
C PRO A 11 -6.36 10.68 -15.87
N SER A 12 -6.49 9.73 -16.79
CA SER A 12 -7.26 9.87 -18.04
C SER A 12 -8.30 8.75 -18.27
N VAL A 13 -8.49 7.84 -17.31
CA VAL A 13 -9.38 6.66 -17.45
C VAL A 13 -10.13 6.43 -16.14
N ALA A 14 -11.31 5.82 -16.21
CA ALA A 14 -12.05 5.41 -15.00
C ALA A 14 -11.18 4.52 -14.09
N THR A 15 -11.31 4.72 -12.77
CA THR A 15 -10.67 3.92 -11.74
C THR A 15 -11.03 2.45 -11.90
N VAL A 16 -10.01 1.58 -11.85
CA VAL A 16 -10.20 0.12 -11.96
C VAL A 16 -10.00 -0.51 -10.59
N GLY A 17 -11.02 -1.21 -10.10
CA GLY A 17 -10.89 -2.03 -8.89
C GLY A 17 -10.15 -3.32 -9.19
N VAL A 18 -9.31 -3.76 -8.24
CA VAL A 18 -8.49 -4.97 -8.33
C VAL A 18 -8.88 -5.91 -7.20
N LEU A 19 -9.07 -7.19 -7.54
CA LEU A 19 -9.34 -8.19 -6.51
C LEU A 19 -8.05 -8.55 -5.76
N PRO A 20 -8.10 -8.79 -4.44
CA PRO A 20 -6.93 -9.25 -3.69
C PRO A 20 -6.34 -10.53 -4.28
N GLY A 21 -5.02 -10.54 -4.47
CA GLY A 21 -4.28 -11.69 -5.04
C GLY A 21 -4.19 -11.72 -6.56
N GLU A 22 -4.81 -10.78 -7.27
CA GLU A 22 -4.62 -10.61 -8.71
C GLU A 22 -3.38 -9.78 -9.02
N LYS A 23 -2.69 -10.14 -10.11
CA LYS A 23 -1.64 -9.28 -10.68
C LYS A 23 -2.29 -8.20 -11.50
N ILE A 24 -1.85 -6.96 -11.31
CA ILE A 24 -2.28 -5.82 -12.10
C ILE A 24 -1.11 -5.15 -12.81
N GLU A 25 -1.37 -4.68 -14.04
CA GLU A 25 -0.46 -3.84 -14.79
C GLU A 25 -0.72 -2.36 -14.48
N LEU A 26 0.35 -1.65 -14.14
CA LEU A 26 0.34 -0.24 -13.76
C LEU A 26 1.24 0.54 -14.71
N ALA A 27 0.81 1.74 -15.10
CA ALA A 27 1.62 2.65 -15.89
C ALA A 27 2.22 3.75 -15.02
N TYR A 28 3.33 4.36 -15.46
CA TYR A 28 3.86 5.55 -14.80
C TYR A 28 2.84 6.69 -14.83
N GLY A 29 2.64 7.32 -13.68
CA GLY A 29 1.60 8.33 -13.47
C GLY A 29 0.27 7.77 -12.98
N ASP A 30 0.08 6.45 -12.94
CA ASP A 30 -1.02 5.84 -12.19
C ASP A 30 -0.78 5.97 -10.68
N THR A 31 -1.85 5.99 -9.90
CA THR A 31 -1.79 5.86 -8.44
C THR A 31 -2.45 4.56 -8.01
N LEU A 32 -1.72 3.72 -7.29
CA LEU A 32 -2.26 2.55 -6.63
C LEU A 32 -2.77 2.95 -5.25
N LYS A 33 -4.08 2.89 -5.06
CA LYS A 33 -4.72 3.08 -3.75
C LYS A 33 -4.98 1.73 -3.11
N VAL A 34 -4.42 1.52 -1.93
CA VAL A 34 -4.58 0.28 -1.15
C VAL A 34 -5.53 0.55 0.01
N ASN A 35 -6.67 -0.12 0.02
CA ASN A 35 -7.66 -0.03 1.08
C ASN A 35 -7.41 -1.14 2.11
N VAL A 36 -7.44 -0.78 3.40
CA VAL A 36 -7.14 -1.67 4.51
C VAL A 36 -8.22 -1.57 5.59
N SER A 37 -8.41 -2.66 6.31
CA SER A 37 -9.24 -2.71 7.51
C SER A 37 -8.50 -3.39 8.64
N PHE A 38 -8.59 -2.84 9.84
CA PHE A 38 -8.04 -3.41 11.05
C PHE A 38 -8.91 -3.05 12.25
N ASP A 39 -8.92 -3.95 13.24
CA ASP A 39 -9.61 -3.69 14.50
C ASP A 39 -8.69 -2.87 15.42
N TYR A 40 -9.23 -1.79 15.97
CA TYR A 40 -8.53 -0.89 16.88
C TYR A 40 -9.22 -0.82 18.23
N ARG A 41 -8.42 -0.76 19.31
CA ARG A 41 -8.85 -0.45 20.67
C ARG A 41 -7.74 0.32 21.36
N GLY A 42 -8.03 1.51 21.86
CA GLY A 42 -7.03 2.38 22.47
C GLY A 42 -7.52 3.80 22.71
N LEU A 43 -6.58 4.68 23.05
CA LEU A 43 -6.84 6.11 23.20
C LEU A 43 -7.00 6.77 21.83
N GLY A 44 -7.46 8.02 21.78
CA GLY A 44 -7.42 8.75 20.51
C GLY A 44 -5.98 9.06 20.14
N GLU A 45 -5.53 8.63 18.96
CA GLU A 45 -4.18 8.89 18.47
C GLU A 45 -4.15 9.05 16.95
N THR A 46 -3.18 9.82 16.46
CA THR A 46 -2.91 9.95 15.03
C THR A 46 -1.74 9.05 14.67
N VAL A 47 -1.94 8.14 13.73
CA VAL A 47 -0.93 7.19 13.26
C VAL A 47 -0.62 7.42 11.79
N THR A 48 0.51 6.87 11.33
CA THR A 48 0.86 6.86 9.92
C THR A 48 0.70 5.45 9.36
N LEU A 49 -0.14 5.31 8.34
CA LEU A 49 -0.22 4.11 7.51
C LEU A 49 0.82 4.20 6.40
N PHE A 50 1.75 3.26 6.40
CA PHE A 50 2.76 3.11 5.36
C PHE A 50 2.35 2.01 4.37
N GLY A 51 2.36 2.34 3.09
CA GLY A 51 2.26 1.40 1.98
C GLY A 51 3.56 1.37 1.19
N ALA A 52 3.90 0.21 0.64
CA ALA A 52 5.07 0.08 -0.23
C ALA A 52 4.78 -0.87 -1.39
N ILE A 53 5.38 -0.59 -2.54
CA ILE A 53 5.52 -1.53 -3.66
C ILE A 53 6.99 -1.89 -3.74
N GLY A 54 7.28 -3.18 -3.79
CA GLY A 54 8.64 -3.67 -3.76
C GLY A 54 8.75 -5.04 -4.37
N ARG A 55 9.87 -5.71 -4.13
CA ARG A 55 10.07 -7.09 -4.57
C ARG A 55 10.77 -7.88 -3.49
N SER A 56 10.49 -9.17 -3.45
CA SER A 56 11.31 -10.09 -2.67
C SER A 56 12.76 -10.08 -3.19
N GLY A 57 13.72 -9.84 -2.30
CA GLY A 57 15.14 -9.83 -2.62
C GLY A 57 15.65 -11.25 -2.89
N PHE A 58 16.53 -11.39 -3.88
CA PHE A 58 17.16 -12.66 -4.23
C PHE A 58 18.58 -12.75 -3.65
N PRO A 59 19.15 -13.97 -3.51
CA PRO A 59 20.55 -14.12 -3.12
C PRO A 59 21.48 -13.37 -4.07
N GLY A 60 22.14 -12.33 -3.58
CA GLY A 60 23.04 -11.46 -4.36
C GLY A 60 22.52 -10.04 -4.61
N ASP A 61 21.26 -9.72 -4.27
CA ASP A 61 20.80 -8.34 -4.22
C ASP A 61 21.37 -7.62 -2.97
N GLU A 62 21.79 -6.36 -3.14
CA GLU A 62 22.10 -5.49 -2.01
C GLU A 62 20.77 -5.09 -1.35
N LEU A 63 20.51 -5.69 -0.18
CA LEU A 63 19.35 -5.33 0.63
C LEU A 63 19.69 -4.05 1.38
N GLU A 64 19.22 -2.91 0.87
CA GLU A 64 19.37 -1.61 1.56
C GLU A 64 18.52 -1.52 2.84
N ASP A 65 17.54 -2.43 3.00
CA ASP A 65 16.59 -2.48 4.12
C ASP A 65 16.70 -3.83 4.85
N GLU A 66 16.50 -3.86 6.18
CA GLU A 66 16.64 -5.06 7.03
C GLU A 66 15.52 -6.10 6.80
N GLY A 67 15.45 -6.69 5.61
CA GLY A 67 14.50 -7.72 5.28
C GLY A 67 14.66 -8.25 3.86
N SER A 68 14.01 -9.37 3.57
CA SER A 68 13.96 -9.95 2.23
C SER A 68 13.06 -9.18 1.26
N PHE A 69 12.67 -7.93 1.57
CA PHE A 69 11.77 -7.11 0.75
C PHE A 69 12.43 -5.77 0.44
N ILE A 70 12.70 -5.54 -0.84
CA ILE A 70 13.30 -4.31 -1.34
C ILE A 70 12.16 -3.38 -1.74
N LYS A 71 11.96 -2.30 -0.98
CA LYS A 71 10.96 -1.27 -1.26
C LYS A 71 11.44 -0.39 -2.41
N HIS A 72 10.60 -0.18 -3.41
CA HIS A 72 10.90 0.70 -4.55
C HIS A 72 10.06 1.97 -4.54
N LEU A 73 8.78 1.84 -4.19
CA LEU A 73 7.88 2.98 -4.05
C LEU A 73 7.20 2.90 -2.69
N THR A 74 6.94 4.05 -2.09
CA THR A 74 6.23 4.15 -0.83
C THR A 74 5.13 5.19 -0.90
N GLY A 75 4.13 4.99 -0.07
CA GLY A 75 3.07 5.95 0.21
C GLY A 75 2.84 6.02 1.71
N GLU A 76 2.41 7.18 2.18
CA GLU A 76 2.07 7.36 3.58
C GLU A 76 0.78 8.15 3.72
N GLN A 77 -0.05 7.76 4.68
CA GLN A 77 -1.29 8.45 5.01
C GLN A 77 -1.41 8.59 6.52
N SER A 78 -1.64 9.81 6.99
CA SER A 78 -1.99 10.05 8.40
C SER A 78 -3.46 9.69 8.63
N ILE A 79 -3.73 8.93 9.69
CA ILE A 79 -5.06 8.44 10.07
C ILE A 79 -5.30 8.77 11.54
N ASP A 80 -6.46 9.35 11.82
CA ASP A 80 -6.92 9.57 13.18
C ASP A 80 -7.70 8.34 13.67
N LEU A 81 -7.20 7.73 14.74
CA LEU A 81 -7.85 6.61 15.41
C LEU A 81 -8.75 7.15 16.53
N PRO A 82 -10.05 6.84 16.52
CA PRO A 82 -10.94 7.31 17.56
C PRO A 82 -10.70 6.54 18.87
N PRO A 83 -10.83 7.20 20.04
CA PRO A 83 -10.73 6.51 21.33
C PRO A 83 -11.83 5.46 21.45
N SER A 84 -11.46 4.24 21.82
CA SER A 84 -12.41 3.15 22.04
C SER A 84 -11.92 2.17 23.10
N LEU A 85 -12.85 1.80 24.00
CA LEU A 85 -12.64 0.76 25.01
C LEU A 85 -12.95 -0.65 24.47
N GLU A 86 -13.66 -0.73 23.34
CA GLU A 86 -13.96 -1.97 22.62
C GLU A 86 -13.20 -2.01 21.29
N PHE A 87 -13.00 -3.20 20.73
CA PHE A 87 -12.46 -3.30 19.37
C PHE A 87 -13.48 -2.78 18.36
N ILE A 88 -13.06 -1.79 17.57
CA ILE A 88 -13.85 -1.22 16.48
C ILE A 88 -13.13 -1.41 15.15
N PRO A 89 -13.85 -1.69 14.06
CA PRO A 89 -13.24 -1.76 12.74
C PRO A 89 -12.89 -0.35 12.27
N VAL A 90 -11.64 -0.17 11.84
CA VAL A 90 -11.14 1.06 11.22
C VAL A 90 -10.77 0.74 9.78
N THR A 91 -11.33 1.51 8.85
CA THR A 91 -10.98 1.45 7.44
C THR A 91 -10.15 2.66 7.07
N ALA A 92 -9.05 2.42 6.35
CA ALA A 92 -8.21 3.49 5.83
C ALA A 92 -7.64 3.11 4.46
N SER A 93 -7.00 4.06 3.80
CA SER A 93 -6.32 3.83 2.54
C SER A 93 -4.98 4.55 2.49
N VAL A 94 -4.06 4.03 1.69
CA VAL A 94 -2.81 4.69 1.35
C VAL A 94 -2.64 4.70 -0.16
N ASP A 95 -2.19 5.83 -0.68
CA ASP A 95 -1.97 6.05 -2.10
C ASP A 95 -0.47 5.94 -2.39
N ILE A 96 -0.11 5.15 -3.39
CA ILE A 96 1.27 4.94 -3.84
C ILE A 96 1.34 5.37 -5.31
N LEU A 97 2.12 6.42 -5.59
CA LEU A 97 2.30 6.92 -6.95
C LEU A 97 3.29 6.04 -7.72
N ILE A 98 2.91 5.62 -8.93
CA ILE A 98 3.79 4.84 -9.80
C ILE A 98 4.72 5.79 -10.57
N THR A 99 5.97 5.87 -10.11
CA THR A 99 7.00 6.75 -10.70
C THR A 99 8.08 5.92 -11.40
N THR A 100 9.03 6.61 -12.04
CA THR A 100 10.19 5.96 -12.69
C THR A 100 11.26 5.47 -11.70
N GLU A 101 11.05 5.59 -10.40
CA GLU A 101 11.95 5.07 -9.36
C GLU A 101 11.84 3.54 -9.22
N ILE A 102 10.74 2.96 -9.70
CA ILE A 102 10.61 1.53 -9.96
C ILE A 102 10.84 1.27 -11.45
N SER A 103 11.52 0.17 -11.77
CA SER A 103 11.73 -0.22 -13.17
C SER A 103 10.49 -0.92 -13.73
N SER A 104 10.34 -0.94 -15.06
CA SER A 104 9.17 -1.48 -15.75
C SER A 104 9.11 -3.03 -15.78
N TYR A 105 9.65 -3.69 -14.75
CA TYR A 105 9.60 -5.15 -14.64
C TYR A 105 8.26 -5.64 -14.09
N THR A 106 8.08 -6.95 -14.10
CA THR A 106 6.88 -7.62 -13.59
C THR A 106 7.15 -8.30 -12.25
N ASN A 107 6.08 -8.57 -11.50
CA ASN A 107 6.10 -9.29 -10.21
C ASN A 107 6.69 -8.47 -9.05
N TYR A 108 6.27 -7.21 -8.95
CA TYR A 108 6.37 -6.48 -7.70
C TYR A 108 5.22 -6.91 -6.77
N ASP A 109 5.50 -6.91 -5.47
CA ASP A 109 4.59 -7.21 -4.37
C ASP A 109 4.23 -5.92 -3.60
#